data_AF-A0A7W0V4W0-F1
#
_entry.id   AF-A0A7W0V4W0-F1
#
_cell.length_a   1.000
_cell.length_b   1.000
_cell.length_c   1.000
_cell.angle_alpha   90.00
_cell.angle_beta   90.00
_cell.angle_gamma   90.00
#
_symmetry.space_group_name_H-M   'P 1'
#
loop_
_entity.id
_entity.type
_entity.pdbx_description
1 polymer ?
#
loop_
_entity_poly.entity_id
_entity_poly.type
_entity_poly.pdbx_seq_one_letter_code
_entity_poly.pdbx_strand_id
1 'polypeptide(L)'
;MSQSNGRANAALLAETPAQGGRPGVVYRSAGDRFLLAEFGPMELDLTLNFRVLGLNQALKEAALEGVIESIPALRSILIHYDSTVLQPSDLIAAVDHRYAALPPVENLT
;
A
#
# COMPACT_ATOMS: atom_id res chain seq x y z
N MET A 1 -16.52 10.09 24.89
CA MET A 1 -16.89 10.57 23.54
C MET A 1 -16.36 9.56 22.53
N SER A 2 -17.22 8.64 22.10
CA SER A 2 -16.88 7.58 21.15
C SER A 2 -17.19 8.12 19.75
N GLN A 3 -16.18 8.45 18.97
CA GLN A 3 -16.36 8.78 17.56
C GLN A 3 -16.25 7.50 16.74
N SER A 4 -17.42 7.02 16.29
CA SER A 4 -17.57 6.02 15.25
C SER A 4 -17.04 6.58 13.93
N ASN A 5 -15.90 6.07 13.44
CA ASN A 5 -15.42 6.37 12.09
C ASN A 5 -15.28 5.08 11.30
N GLY A 6 -16.30 4.78 10.50
CA GLY A 6 -16.22 4.14 9.18
C GLY A 6 -15.29 2.94 8.94
N ARG A 7 -15.06 2.05 9.91
CA ARG A 7 -14.28 0.82 9.68
C ARG A 7 -15.07 -0.17 8.84
N ALA A 8 -15.03 -0.01 7.52
CA ALA A 8 -15.39 -1.06 6.60
C ALA A 8 -14.41 -2.25 6.78
N ASN A 9 -14.79 -3.22 7.62
CA ASN A 9 -14.47 -4.67 7.65
C ASN A 9 -13.12 -5.20 7.11
N ALA A 10 -12.05 -4.42 7.06
CA ALA A 10 -10.74 -4.84 6.59
C ALA A 10 -9.85 -5.23 7.78
N ALA A 11 -9.49 -6.51 7.89
CA ALA A 11 -8.69 -7.01 9.02
C ALA A 11 -7.24 -6.53 8.90
N LEU A 12 -6.66 -6.04 9.99
CA LEU A 12 -5.26 -5.64 10.05
C LEU A 12 -4.37 -6.87 9.84
N LEU A 13 -3.50 -6.83 8.84
CA LEU A 13 -2.55 -7.91 8.52
C LEU A 13 -1.15 -7.59 9.04
N ALA A 14 -0.68 -6.36 8.83
CA ALA A 14 0.65 -5.92 9.22
C ALA A 14 0.72 -4.40 9.34
N GLU A 15 1.72 -3.90 10.05
CA GLU A 15 2.08 -2.49 10.09
C GLU A 15 3.59 -2.34 9.95
N THR A 16 4.01 -1.39 9.11
CA THR A 16 5.40 -1.00 8.94
C THR A 16 5.57 0.41 9.49
N PRO A 17 6.42 0.62 10.53
CA PRO A 17 6.55 1.92 11.18
C PRO A 17 7.19 2.95 10.24
N ALA A 18 6.91 4.22 10.48
CA ALA A 18 7.59 5.31 9.79
C ALA A 18 9.10 5.25 10.04
N GLN A 19 9.90 5.45 9.00
CA GLN A 19 11.36 5.33 9.09
C GLN A 19 12.07 6.25 8.10
N GLY A 20 13.07 7.01 8.55
CA GLY A 20 13.91 7.83 7.67
C GLY A 20 13.15 8.87 6.84
N GLY A 21 12.12 9.50 7.41
CA GLY A 21 11.27 10.47 6.71
C GLY A 21 10.19 9.84 5.81
N ARG A 22 10.17 8.50 5.68
CA ARG A 22 9.11 7.76 4.99
C ARG A 22 7.93 7.52 5.95
N PRO A 23 6.69 7.86 5.56
CA PRO A 23 5.50 7.56 6.35
C PRO A 23 5.31 6.05 6.57
N GLY A 24 4.72 5.69 7.71
CA GLY A 24 4.40 4.29 8.01
C GLY A 24 3.31 3.74 7.08
N VAL A 25 3.19 2.42 7.04
CA VAL A 25 2.23 1.70 6.20
C VAL A 25 1.39 0.78 7.05
N VAL A 26 0.08 0.75 6.80
CA VAL A 26 -0.86 -0.18 7.42
C VAL A 26 -1.42 -1.08 6.33
N TYR A 27 -1.29 -2.39 6.50
CA TYR A 27 -1.76 -3.40 5.56
C TYR A 27 -3.03 -4.07 6.10
N ARG A 28 -4.07 -4.11 5.28
CA ARG A 28 -5.35 -4.72 5.63
C ARG A 28 -5.83 -5.67 4.56
N SER A 29 -6.47 -6.76 4.95
CA SER A 29 -7.21 -7.61 4.01
C SER A 29 -8.49 -6.89 3.59
N ALA A 30 -8.82 -6.96 2.31
CA ALA A 30 -10.09 -6.49 1.77
C ALA A 30 -10.85 -7.65 1.11
N GLY A 31 -11.05 -8.72 1.89
CA GLY A 31 -11.44 -10.04 1.39
C GLY A 31 -10.23 -10.95 1.17
N ASP A 32 -10.43 -12.03 0.42
CA ASP A 32 -9.45 -13.07 0.11
C ASP A 32 -8.61 -12.78 -1.14
N ARG A 33 -9.01 -11.78 -1.94
CA ARG A 33 -8.37 -11.41 -3.21
C ARG A 33 -7.83 -9.99 -3.24
N PHE A 34 -7.91 -9.24 -2.14
CA PHE A 34 -7.44 -7.87 -2.10
C PHE A 34 -6.60 -7.55 -0.87
N LEU A 35 -5.53 -6.80 -1.11
CA LEU A 35 -4.71 -6.17 -0.09
C LEU A 35 -4.89 -4.65 -0.19
N LEU A 36 -5.23 -4.01 0.92
CA LEU A 36 -5.23 -2.56 1.05
C LEU A 36 -3.98 -2.13 1.82
N ALA A 37 -3.14 -1.29 1.22
CA ALA A 37 -2.03 -0.64 1.91
C ALA A 37 -2.34 0.85 2.08
N GLU A 38 -2.28 1.37 3.30
CA GLU A 38 -2.55 2.76 3.67
C GLU A 38 -1.30 3.44 4.21
N PHE A 39 -1.00 4.65 3.74
CA PHE A 39 0.26 5.35 4.03
C PHE A 39 0.06 6.58 4.92
N GLY A 40 0.90 6.72 5.94
CA GLY A 40 0.97 7.92 6.78
C GLY A 40 -0.27 8.18 7.65
N PRO A 41 -0.39 9.39 8.23
CA PRO A 41 -1.57 9.79 9.01
C PRO A 41 -2.81 10.00 8.13
N MET A 42 -3.97 10.20 8.76
CA MET A 42 -5.24 10.49 8.08
C MET A 42 -5.34 11.98 7.72
N GLU A 43 -4.42 12.44 6.89
CA GLU A 43 -4.31 13.83 6.46
C GLU A 43 -4.24 13.93 4.94
N LEU A 44 -4.72 15.05 4.38
CA LEU A 44 -4.61 15.34 2.95
C LEU A 44 -3.19 15.85 2.66
N ASP A 45 -2.31 14.94 2.27
CA ASP A 45 -0.92 15.23 1.87
C ASP A 45 -0.69 14.80 0.41
N LEU A 46 -0.42 15.77 -0.46
CA LEU A 46 -0.12 15.51 -1.88
C LEU A 46 1.20 14.77 -2.07
N THR A 47 2.14 14.89 -1.12
CA THR A 47 3.39 14.13 -1.12
C THR A 47 3.12 12.63 -1.06
N LEU A 48 2.15 12.21 -0.23
CA LEU A 48 1.71 10.82 -0.15
C LEU A 48 1.13 10.32 -1.47
N ASN A 49 0.36 11.17 -2.17
CA ASN A 49 -0.21 10.81 -3.47
C ASN A 49 0.89 10.47 -4.49
N PHE A 50 1.90 11.33 -4.62
CA PHE A 50 3.02 11.07 -5.54
C PHE A 50 3.76 9.78 -5.17
N ARG A 51 3.99 9.51 -3.88
CA ARG A 51 4.61 8.25 -3.44
C ARG A 51 3.76 7.03 -3.78
N VAL A 52 2.44 7.10 -3.61
CA VAL A 52 1.52 6.02 -3.98
C VAL A 52 1.52 5.79 -5.50
N LEU A 53 1.52 6.86 -6.30
CA LEU A 53 1.64 6.75 -7.76
C LEU A 53 2.96 6.12 -8.19
N GLY A 54 4.09 6.52 -7.58
CA GLY A 54 5.40 5.91 -7.81
C GLY A 54 5.44 4.42 -7.41
N LEU A 55 4.84 4.07 -6.27
CA LEU A 55 4.71 2.67 -5.85
C LEU A 55 3.88 1.85 -6.85
N ASN A 56 2.77 2.40 -7.32
CA ASN A 56 1.92 1.77 -8.31
C ASN A 56 2.70 1.49 -9.61
N GLN A 57 3.53 2.44 -10.06
CA GLN A 57 4.39 2.25 -11.22
C GLN A 57 5.43 1.14 -10.98
N ALA A 58 6.12 1.16 -9.85
CA ALA A 58 7.10 0.13 -9.49
C ALA A 58 6.48 -1.28 -9.36
N LEU A 59 5.23 -1.39 -8.92
CA LEU A 59 4.49 -2.66 -8.88
C LEU A 59 4.14 -3.17 -10.28
N LYS A 60 3.71 -2.28 -11.18
CA LYS A 60 3.42 -2.63 -12.58
C LYS A 60 4.67 -3.10 -13.32
N GLU A 61 5.78 -2.41 -13.15
CA GLU A 61 7.07 -2.76 -13.77
C GLU A 61 7.61 -4.10 -13.26
N ALA A 62 7.38 -4.40 -11.98
CA ALA A 62 7.82 -5.65 -11.40
C ALA A 62 7.07 -6.88 -11.92
N ALA A 63 5.85 -6.69 -12.46
CA ALA A 63 5.02 -7.77 -13.00
C ALA A 63 4.98 -9.01 -12.09
N LEU A 64 4.70 -8.81 -10.80
CA LEU A 64 4.69 -9.87 -9.79
C LEU A 64 3.68 -10.96 -10.17
N GLU A 65 4.13 -12.21 -10.19
CA GLU A 65 3.25 -13.35 -10.42
C GLU A 65 2.13 -13.38 -9.36
N GLY A 66 0.89 -13.56 -9.80
CA GLY A 66 -0.29 -13.51 -8.94
C GLY A 66 -0.87 -12.12 -8.69
N VAL A 67 -0.18 -11.01 -9.04
CA VAL A 67 -0.80 -9.67 -9.02
C VAL A 67 -1.62 -9.46 -10.29
N ILE A 68 -2.90 -9.12 -10.13
CA ILE A 68 -3.85 -8.91 -11.23
C ILE A 68 -3.92 -7.42 -11.57
N GLU A 69 -4.09 -6.57 -10.57
CA GLU A 69 -4.22 -5.12 -10.76
C GLU A 69 -3.82 -4.37 -9.49
N SER A 70 -3.22 -3.19 -9.66
CA SER A 70 -2.98 -2.22 -8.58
C SER A 70 -3.71 -0.90 -8.88
N ILE A 71 -4.48 -0.44 -7.91
CA ILE A 71 -5.40 0.70 -8.03
C ILE A 71 -4.98 1.76 -7.00
N PRO A 72 -4.23 2.80 -7.42
CA PRO A 72 -3.78 3.85 -6.52
C PRO A 72 -4.92 4.79 -6.14
N ALA A 73 -4.89 5.26 -4.91
CA ALA A 73 -5.71 6.34 -4.38
C ALA A 73 -4.80 7.39 -3.72
N LEU A 74 -5.40 8.39 -3.05
CA LEU A 74 -4.65 9.51 -2.48
C LEU A 74 -3.54 9.09 -1.51
N ARG A 75 -3.86 8.23 -0.54
CA ARG A 75 -2.93 7.76 0.50
C ARG A 75 -3.01 6.25 0.71
N SER A 76 -3.49 5.54 -0.30
CA SER A 76 -3.63 4.09 -0.25
C SER A 76 -3.54 3.48 -1.63
N ILE A 77 -3.25 2.19 -1.69
CA ILE A 77 -3.32 1.40 -2.90
C ILE A 77 -4.10 0.13 -2.60
N LEU A 78 -5.07 -0.18 -3.45
CA LEU A 78 -5.78 -1.45 -3.43
C LEU A 78 -5.13 -2.37 -4.46
N ILE A 79 -4.76 -3.57 -4.05
CA ILE A 79 -4.08 -4.55 -4.90
C ILE A 79 -4.98 -5.78 -5.01
N HIS A 80 -5.43 -6.07 -6.23
CA HIS A 80 -6.12 -7.30 -6.59
C HIS A 80 -5.07 -8.36 -6.92
N TYR A 81 -5.14 -9.51 -6.25
CA TYR A 81 -4.20 -10.61 -6.45
C TYR A 81 -4.89 -11.97 -6.31
N ASP A 82 -4.26 -12.98 -6.90
CA ASP A 82 -4.63 -14.38 -6.75
C ASP A 82 -3.90 -14.98 -5.54
N SER A 83 -4.64 -15.18 -4.45
CA SER A 83 -4.11 -15.73 -3.20
C SER A 83 -3.75 -17.23 -3.27
N THR A 84 -4.11 -17.91 -4.36
CA THR A 84 -3.65 -19.29 -4.62
C THR A 84 -2.24 -19.35 -5.22
N VAL A 85 -1.77 -18.22 -5.77
CA VAL A 85 -0.46 -18.08 -6.43
C VAL A 85 0.50 -17.25 -5.57
N LEU A 86 0.01 -16.17 -4.94
CA LEU A 86 0.83 -15.24 -4.16
C LEU A 86 0.30 -15.12 -2.73
N GLN A 87 1.12 -15.44 -1.73
CA GLN A 87 0.70 -15.30 -0.34
C GLN A 87 0.60 -13.83 0.08
N PRO A 88 -0.35 -13.46 0.96
CA PRO A 88 -0.49 -12.09 1.43
C PRO A 88 0.79 -11.53 2.06
N SER A 89 1.54 -12.35 2.80
CA SER A 89 2.82 -11.95 3.41
C SER A 89 3.88 -11.61 2.37
N ASP A 90 3.95 -12.37 1.28
CA ASP A 90 4.91 -12.14 0.20
C ASP A 90 4.54 -10.89 -0.59
N LEU A 91 3.24 -10.66 -0.82
CA LEU A 91 2.76 -9.40 -1.40
C LEU A 91 3.09 -8.20 -0.52
N ILE A 92 2.86 -8.29 0.81
CA ILE A 92 3.20 -7.23 1.76
C ILE A 92 4.72 -6.93 1.69
N ALA A 93 5.56 -7.96 1.75
CA ALA A 93 7.01 -7.79 1.65
C ALA A 93 7.43 -7.16 0.32
N ALA A 94 6.81 -7.57 -0.78
CA ALA A 94 7.08 -7.02 -2.11
C ALA A 94 6.68 -5.53 -2.23
N VAL A 95 5.56 -5.15 -1.61
CA VAL A 95 5.11 -3.75 -1.53
C VAL A 95 6.06 -2.94 -0.66
N ASP A 96 6.41 -3.44 0.53
CA ASP A 96 7.30 -2.74 1.46
C ASP A 96 8.69 -2.49 0.88
N HIS A 97 9.26 -3.51 0.22
CA HIS A 97 10.55 -3.42 -0.45
C HIS A 97 10.56 -2.32 -1.51
N ARG A 98 9.53 -2.28 -2.36
CA ARG A 98 9.39 -1.26 -3.41
C ARG A 98 9.13 0.11 -2.84
N TYR A 99 8.27 0.22 -1.83
CA TYR A 99 7.98 1.48 -1.17
C TYR A 99 9.22 2.07 -0.48
N ALA A 100 10.10 1.21 0.06
CA ALA A 100 11.39 1.60 0.62
C ALA A 100 12.39 2.04 -0.45
N ALA A 101 12.36 1.44 -1.64
CA ALA A 101 13.24 1.75 -2.75
C ALA A 101 12.83 3.01 -3.55
N LEU A 102 11.64 3.57 -3.31
CA LEU A 102 11.20 4.79 -3.99
C LEU A 102 12.15 5.96 -3.67
N PRO A 103 12.51 6.77 -4.68
CA PRO A 103 13.31 7.95 -4.46
C PRO A 103 12.56 8.99 -3.60
N PRO A 104 13.25 10.05 -3.16
CA PRO A 104 12.61 11.24 -2.60
C PRO A 104 11.52 11.77 -3.53
N VAL A 105 10.49 12.41 -2.98
CA VAL A 105 9.30 12.83 -3.76
C VAL A 105 9.68 13.79 -4.89
N GLU A 106 10.73 14.58 -4.68
CA GLU A 106 11.25 15.57 -5.63
C GLU A 106 11.80 14.93 -6.91
N ASN A 107 12.04 13.62 -6.89
CA ASN A 107 12.62 12.84 -7.98
C ASN A 107 11.66 11.77 -8.53
N LEU A 108 10.37 11.83 -8.18
CA LEU A 108 9.35 10.99 -8.81
C LEU A 108 8.88 11.67 -10.11
N THR A 109 9.29 11.14 -11.25
CA THR A 109 8.91 11.63 -12.60
C THR A 109 7.77 10.84 -13.21
#